data_AF-A0A2T3MS01-F1
#
_entry.id   AF-A0A2T3MS01-F1
#
_cell.length_a   1.000
_cell.length_b   1.000
_cell.length_c   1.000
_cell.angle_alpha   90.00
_cell.angle_beta   90.00
_cell.angle_gamma   90.00
#
_symmetry.space_group_name_H-M   'P 1'
#
loop_
_entity.id
_entity.type
_entity.pdbx_description
1 polymer ?
#
loop_
_entity_poly.entity_id
_entity_poly.type
_entity_poly.pdbx_seq_one_letter_code
_entity_poly.pdbx_strand_id
1 'polypeptide(L)'
;MESVQDIELFESKNKTFKYKKEIKWFILGLIALVNGYATILMYAQGEIAFALLTVVLTALAIYIFGSSKTYAQRYIYPGIAGMIVFIIFPLLYTVSLAFTNYSATNQLTLERTQSILEQRTFQSGKNYKFNLYKADDGYQIIINDDGKLLSTGLIDFNNKSVKLKPVAEAFGNTTPIKNYDESHPVAIKLDAIAQAFGKKLPIKDIVKNRNQISKLRLELPNGKDIRMSGLRKFASDYPLFTKQPDNVTLLNLITTELQPRLITSLASVVILHHI
;
A
#
# COMPACT_ATOMS: atom_id res chain seq x y z
N MET A 1 32.16 55.82 67.88
CA MET A 1 33.32 55.02 67.47
C MET A 1 32.86 53.58 67.37
N GLU A 2 32.83 53.08 66.14
CA GLU A 2 32.96 51.70 65.63
C GLU A 2 32.69 50.43 66.47
N SER A 3 32.32 49.41 65.69
CA SER A 3 32.35 47.97 65.93
C SER A 3 31.14 47.43 66.72
N VAL A 4 30.37 46.44 66.25
CA VAL A 4 30.75 45.26 65.47
C VAL A 4 29.63 44.97 64.47
N GLN A 5 29.92 45.29 63.21
CA GLN A 5 29.27 44.68 62.07
C GLN A 5 29.90 43.30 61.90
N ASP A 6 29.04 42.34 61.60
CA ASP A 6 29.36 41.11 60.89
C ASP A 6 30.08 39.99 61.64
N ILE A 7 29.74 38.78 61.19
CA ILE A 7 30.37 37.48 61.40
C ILE A 7 29.69 36.63 62.50
N GLU A 8 29.21 35.46 62.08
CA GLU A 8 28.57 34.37 62.84
C GLU A 8 27.10 34.62 63.21
N LEU A 9 26.10 34.16 62.46
CA LEU A 9 25.75 32.75 62.39
C LEU A 9 24.64 32.46 61.35
N PHE A 10 24.66 33.13 60.20
CA PHE A 10 23.95 32.60 59.02
C PHE A 10 24.75 31.46 58.40
N GLU A 11 24.82 30.34 59.12
CA GLU A 11 25.20 29.05 58.56
C GLU A 11 24.05 28.60 57.61
N SER A 12 24.01 29.23 56.43
CA SER A 12 23.19 28.78 55.30
C SER A 12 23.74 27.44 54.82
N LYS A 13 23.35 26.38 55.51
CA LYS A 13 23.61 24.99 55.14
C LYS A 13 22.93 24.70 53.80
N ASN A 14 23.73 24.83 52.74
CA ASN A 14 23.38 24.62 51.33
C ASN A 14 22.50 23.37 51.09
N LYS A 15 21.18 23.55 51.03
CA LYS A 15 20.20 22.54 50.54
C LYS A 15 20.16 22.43 49.01
N THR A 16 20.94 23.23 48.30
CA THR A 16 20.95 23.37 46.83
C THR A 16 21.53 22.16 46.07
N PHE A 17 22.30 21.29 46.74
CA PHE A 17 22.98 20.17 46.06
C PHE A 17 22.11 18.92 45.86
N LYS A 18 21.12 18.65 46.71
CA LYS A 18 20.35 17.39 46.66
C LYS A 18 19.40 17.32 45.46
N TYR A 19 18.77 18.45 45.11
CA TYR A 19 17.82 18.56 44.00
C TYR A 19 18.48 18.43 42.61
N LYS A 20 19.75 18.83 42.46
CA LYS A 20 20.48 18.76 41.17
C LYS A 20 20.72 17.32 40.69
N LYS A 21 20.87 16.37 41.61
CA LYS A 21 21.06 14.96 41.25
C LYS A 21 19.75 14.30 40.84
N GLU A 22 18.66 14.55 41.56
CA GLU A 22 17.34 13.99 41.26
C GLU A 22 16.77 14.56 39.95
N ILE A 23 16.89 15.88 39.71
CA ILE A 23 16.43 16.49 38.46
C ILE A 23 17.20 15.94 37.26
N LYS A 24 18.50 15.65 37.41
CA LYS A 24 19.31 15.04 36.35
C LYS A 24 18.74 13.68 35.95
N TRP A 25 18.47 12.81 36.92
CA TRP A 25 17.92 11.48 36.65
C TRP A 25 16.50 11.54 36.11
N PHE A 26 15.69 12.51 36.56
CA PHE A 26 14.37 12.75 36.01
C PHE A 26 14.43 13.16 34.53
N ILE A 27 15.27 14.14 34.17
CA ILE A 27 15.46 14.58 32.79
C ILE A 27 15.97 13.43 31.92
N LEU A 28 16.94 12.67 32.41
CA LEU A 28 17.55 11.57 31.66
C LEU A 28 16.56 10.40 31.47
N GLY A 29 15.73 10.13 32.47
CA GLY A 29 14.61 9.18 32.38
C GLY A 29 13.53 9.63 31.40
N LEU A 30 13.18 10.92 31.39
CA LEU A 30 12.22 11.48 30.43
C LEU A 30 12.73 11.35 28.98
N ILE A 31 14.00 11.69 28.74
CA ILE A 31 14.64 11.52 27.43
C ILE A 31 14.63 10.05 27.00
N ALA A 32 14.96 9.14 27.92
CA ALA A 32 14.93 7.70 27.66
C ALA A 32 13.53 7.20 27.31
N LEU A 33 12.50 7.66 28.02
CA LEU A 33 11.11 7.29 27.78
C LEU A 33 10.65 7.78 26.39
N VAL A 34 10.91 9.05 26.06
CA VAL A 34 10.55 9.61 24.75
C VAL A 34 11.24 8.87 23.61
N ASN A 35 12.55 8.64 23.71
CA ASN A 35 13.29 7.92 22.67
C ASN A 35 12.91 6.43 22.61
N GLY A 36 12.61 5.80 23.74
CA GLY A 36 12.11 4.42 23.79
C GLY A 36 10.74 4.28 23.14
N TYR A 37 9.82 5.23 23.40
CA TYR A 37 8.53 5.27 22.73
C TYR A 37 8.66 5.50 21.22
N ALA A 38 9.50 6.46 20.82
CA ALA A 38 9.80 6.70 19.41
C ALA A 38 10.39 5.44 18.73
N THR A 39 11.29 4.74 19.40
CA THR A 39 11.86 3.47 18.92
C THR A 39 10.76 2.42 18.67
N ILE A 40 9.81 2.27 19.60
CA ILE A 40 8.70 1.32 19.44
C ILE A 40 7.84 1.69 18.23
N LEU A 41 7.55 2.97 18.02
CA LEU A 41 6.82 3.44 16.84
C LEU A 41 7.58 3.16 15.54
N MET A 42 8.90 3.41 15.51
CA MET A 42 9.75 3.10 14.37
C MET A 42 9.70 1.60 14.06
N TYR A 43 9.86 0.74 15.07
CA TYR A 43 9.77 -0.70 14.90
C TYR A 43 8.39 -1.15 14.39
N ALA A 44 7.30 -0.57 14.91
CA ALA A 44 5.94 -0.89 14.49
C ALA A 44 5.64 -0.47 13.04
N GLN A 45 6.31 0.58 12.54
CA GLN A 45 6.23 1.01 11.14
C GLN A 45 7.13 0.17 10.21
N GLY A 46 7.96 -0.71 10.77
CA GLY A 46 8.93 -1.50 10.03
C GLY A 46 10.31 -0.83 9.91
N GLU A 47 10.55 0.35 10.46
CA GLU A 47 11.83 1.06 10.31
C GLU A 47 12.94 0.50 11.23
N ILE A 48 13.32 -0.77 11.04
CA ILE A 48 14.22 -1.50 11.95
C ILE A 48 15.61 -0.85 12.02
N ALA A 49 16.15 -0.40 10.89
CA ALA A 49 17.49 0.20 10.85
C ALA A 49 17.55 1.48 11.71
N PHE A 50 16.57 2.37 11.56
CA PHE A 50 16.47 3.60 12.34
C PHE A 50 16.10 3.33 13.80
N ALA A 51 15.25 2.34 14.08
CA ALA A 51 14.93 1.93 15.44
C ALA A 51 16.20 1.45 16.17
N LEU A 52 16.98 0.57 15.56
CA LEU A 52 18.23 0.05 16.13
C LEU A 52 19.27 1.17 16.34
N LEU A 53 19.46 2.02 15.33
CA LEU A 53 20.32 3.20 15.43
C LEU A 53 19.94 4.09 16.63
N THR A 54 18.64 4.38 16.78
CA THR A 54 18.10 5.20 17.87
C THR A 54 18.34 4.55 19.22
N VAL A 55 18.13 3.23 19.35
CA VAL A 55 18.41 2.49 20.59
C VAL A 55 19.88 2.59 20.96
N VAL A 56 20.78 2.34 20.01
CA VAL A 56 22.24 2.38 20.25
C VAL A 56 22.66 3.79 20.68
N LEU A 57 22.23 4.82 19.96
CA LEU A 57 22.58 6.22 20.28
C LEU A 57 22.00 6.65 21.63
N THR A 58 20.74 6.28 21.93
CA THR A 58 20.08 6.60 23.18
C THR A 58 20.72 5.87 24.36
N ALA A 59 21.05 4.59 24.21
CA ALA A 59 21.74 3.81 25.23
C ALA A 59 23.12 4.41 25.54
N LEU A 60 23.88 4.81 24.51
CA LEU A 60 25.15 5.52 24.66
C LEU A 60 24.97 6.86 25.36
N ALA A 61 23.95 7.65 25.00
CA ALA A 61 23.64 8.91 25.67
C ALA A 61 23.35 8.70 27.16
N ILE A 62 22.47 7.76 27.49
CA ILE A 62 22.10 7.44 28.87
C ILE A 62 23.33 7.03 29.67
N TYR A 63 24.20 6.19 29.09
CA TYR A 63 25.44 5.76 29.72
C TYR A 63 26.41 6.93 29.97
N ILE A 64 26.68 7.74 28.94
CA ILE A 64 27.65 8.85 28.98
C ILE A 64 27.18 10.00 29.89
N PHE A 65 25.92 10.36 29.84
CA PHE A 65 25.38 11.45 30.65
C PHE A 65 25.00 10.97 32.06
N GLY A 66 24.60 9.71 32.22
CA GLY A 66 24.29 9.10 33.51
C GLY A 66 25.52 8.90 34.39
N SER A 67 26.60 8.32 33.84
CA SER A 67 27.82 8.00 34.57
C SER A 67 28.63 9.23 34.99
N SER A 68 29.26 9.17 36.17
CA SER A 68 30.18 10.20 36.67
C SER A 68 31.57 10.11 36.05
N LYS A 69 31.95 8.94 35.51
CA LYS A 69 33.29 8.66 34.96
C LYS A 69 33.49 9.17 33.53
N THR A 70 32.40 9.59 32.87
CA THR A 70 32.36 9.88 31.43
C THR A 70 32.29 11.38 31.12
N TYR A 71 32.91 12.23 31.95
CA TYR A 71 32.80 13.68 31.80
C TYR A 71 33.36 14.18 30.46
N ALA A 72 34.52 13.68 30.02
CA ALA A 72 35.11 14.03 28.73
C ALA A 72 34.23 13.62 27.55
N GLN A 73 33.63 12.42 27.61
CA GLN A 73 32.80 11.87 26.54
C GLN A 73 31.52 12.67 26.29
N ARG A 74 31.01 13.43 27.28
CA ARG A 74 29.81 14.28 27.10
C ARG A 74 30.01 15.38 26.07
N TYR A 75 31.22 15.91 25.96
CA TYR A 75 31.57 16.95 24.97
C TYR A 75 31.78 16.38 23.58
N ILE A 76 32.23 15.13 23.50
CA ILE A 76 32.54 14.46 22.23
C ILE A 76 31.29 13.76 21.66
N TYR A 77 30.37 13.33 22.52
CA TYR A 77 29.18 12.55 22.13
C TYR A 77 28.35 13.21 21.01
N PRO A 78 27.99 14.50 21.05
CA PRO A 78 27.21 15.10 19.96
C PRO A 78 27.92 15.00 18.60
N GLY A 79 29.25 15.15 18.57
CA GLY A 79 30.05 15.01 17.36
C GLY A 79 30.09 13.56 16.87
N ILE A 80 30.30 12.60 17.77
CA ILE A 80 30.30 11.16 17.42
C ILE A 80 28.91 10.71 16.94
N ALA A 81 27.84 11.14 17.61
CA ALA A 81 26.47 10.83 17.20
C ALA A 81 26.20 11.36 15.78
N GLY A 82 26.59 12.60 15.49
CA GLY A 82 26.52 13.16 14.14
C GLY A 82 27.33 12.36 13.12
N MET A 83 28.58 11.99 13.44
CA MET A 83 29.39 11.14 12.57
C MET A 83 28.76 9.77 12.32
N ILE A 84 28.18 9.14 13.34
CA ILE A 84 27.50 7.84 13.19
C ILE A 84 26.31 7.99 12.24
N VAL A 85 25.45 8.99 12.46
CA VAL A 85 24.22 9.19 11.67
C VAL A 85 24.52 9.59 10.23
N PHE A 86 25.48 10.50 10.00
CA PHE A 86 25.69 11.11 8.69
C PHE A 86 26.84 10.51 7.88
N ILE A 87 27.76 9.79 8.50
CA ILE A 87 28.93 9.22 7.82
C ILE A 87 28.90 7.70 7.88
N ILE A 88 28.90 7.15 9.10
CA ILE A 88 29.05 5.69 9.29
C ILE A 88 27.80 4.96 8.78
N PHE A 89 26.60 5.44 9.11
CA PHE A 89 25.35 4.80 8.71
C PHE A 89 25.17 4.78 7.18
N PRO A 90 25.34 5.88 6.43
CA PRO A 90 25.29 5.85 4.96
C PRO A 90 26.39 4.99 4.32
N LEU A 91 27.59 4.96 4.91
CA LEU A 91 28.68 4.13 4.42
C LEU A 91 28.34 2.64 4.57
N LEU A 92 27.90 2.23 5.76
CA LEU A 92 27.47 0.85 6.01
C LEU A 92 26.32 0.45 5.09
N TYR A 93 25.32 1.31 4.91
CA TYR A 93 24.23 1.08 3.97
C TYR A 93 24.75 0.84 2.55
N THR A 94 25.70 1.66 2.08
CA THR A 94 26.29 1.53 0.74
C THR A 94 27.04 0.20 0.58
N VAL A 95 27.85 -0.17 1.59
CA VAL A 95 28.57 -1.46 1.59
C VAL A 95 27.59 -2.62 1.60
N SER A 96 26.53 -2.54 2.41
CA SER A 96 25.51 -3.58 2.44
C SER A 96 24.75 -3.69 1.11
N LEU A 97 24.45 -2.56 0.46
CA LEU A 97 23.84 -2.53 -0.87
C LEU A 97 24.72 -3.23 -1.92
N ALA A 98 26.04 -3.10 -1.81
CA ALA A 98 27.00 -3.75 -2.71
C ALA A 98 26.99 -5.29 -2.62
N PHE A 99 26.49 -5.87 -1.53
CA PHE A 99 26.29 -7.32 -1.40
C PHE A 99 24.93 -7.80 -1.92
N THR A 100 24.07 -6.88 -2.39
CA THR A 100 22.76 -7.20 -2.95
C THR A 100 22.76 -7.09 -4.47
N ASN A 101 21.80 -7.73 -5.13
CA ASN A 101 21.57 -7.56 -6.57
C ASN A 101 20.66 -6.34 -6.86
N TYR A 102 20.81 -5.26 -6.09
CA TYR A 102 20.02 -4.04 -6.30
C TYR A 102 20.54 -3.29 -7.52
N SER A 103 19.68 -3.08 -8.51
CA SER A 103 20.02 -2.43 -9.77
C SER A 103 18.77 -1.82 -10.39
N ALA A 104 18.92 -1.10 -11.51
CA ALA A 104 17.79 -0.56 -12.26
C ALA A 104 16.76 -1.63 -12.67
N THR A 105 17.17 -2.89 -12.83
CA THR A 105 16.28 -4.02 -13.15
C THR A 105 15.62 -4.62 -11.90
N ASN A 106 16.31 -4.57 -10.75
CA ASN A 106 15.89 -5.19 -9.49
C ASN A 106 15.71 -4.13 -8.39
N GLN A 107 14.71 -3.26 -8.57
CA GLN A 107 14.42 -2.18 -7.64
C GLN A 107 13.36 -2.55 -6.59
N LEU A 108 12.48 -3.48 -6.94
CA LEU A 108 11.31 -3.83 -6.15
C LEU A 108 11.57 -5.05 -5.27
N THR A 109 10.87 -5.09 -4.13
CA THR A 109 10.81 -6.31 -3.33
C THR A 109 10.11 -7.44 -4.08
N LEU A 110 10.33 -8.67 -3.60
CA LEU A 110 9.69 -9.86 -4.14
C LEU A 110 8.17 -9.73 -4.12
N GLU A 111 7.63 -9.33 -2.97
CA GLU A 111 6.20 -9.18 -2.71
C GLU A 111 5.60 -8.12 -3.63
N ARG A 112 6.32 -7.00 -3.82
CA ARG A 112 5.88 -5.93 -4.70
C ARG A 112 5.88 -6.38 -6.15
N THR A 113 6.92 -7.09 -6.57
CA THR A 113 7.02 -7.65 -7.92
C THR A 113 5.89 -8.65 -8.19
N GLN A 114 5.64 -9.58 -7.25
CA GLN A 114 4.52 -10.53 -7.34
C GLN A 114 3.18 -9.81 -7.47
N SER A 115 2.91 -8.81 -6.62
CA SER A 115 1.65 -8.05 -6.69
C SER A 115 1.43 -7.35 -8.03
N ILE A 116 2.51 -6.88 -8.68
CA ILE A 116 2.44 -6.23 -9.99
C ILE A 116 2.22 -7.25 -11.10
N LEU A 117 2.86 -8.42 -11.01
CA LEU A 117 2.70 -9.48 -12.00
C LEU A 117 1.30 -10.09 -11.93
N GLU A 118 0.75 -10.33 -10.74
CA GLU A 118 -0.64 -10.80 -10.57
C GLU A 118 -1.68 -9.84 -11.16
N GLN A 119 -1.39 -8.54 -11.20
CA GLN A 119 -2.24 -7.53 -11.83
C GLN A 119 -2.15 -7.53 -13.36
N ARG A 120 -1.17 -8.23 -13.96
CA ARG A 120 -1.08 -8.32 -15.42
C ARG A 120 -2.19 -9.22 -15.94
N THR A 121 -2.84 -8.76 -16.99
CA THR A 121 -3.87 -9.52 -17.71
C THR A 121 -3.49 -9.61 -19.19
N PHE A 122 -3.95 -10.65 -19.87
CA PHE A 122 -3.88 -10.74 -21.33
C PHE A 122 -5.29 -10.88 -21.91
N GLN A 123 -5.45 -10.38 -23.13
CA GLN A 123 -6.72 -10.47 -23.87
C GLN A 123 -6.74 -11.75 -24.70
N SER A 124 -7.82 -12.50 -24.62
CA SER A 124 -8.04 -13.70 -25.44
C SER A 124 -9.34 -13.62 -26.23
N GLY A 125 -9.24 -13.85 -27.53
CA GLY A 125 -10.37 -13.86 -28.46
C GLY A 125 -10.77 -12.47 -28.98
N LYS A 126 -12.07 -12.29 -29.23
CA LYS A 126 -12.62 -11.15 -29.97
C LYS A 126 -12.75 -9.89 -29.09
N ASN A 127 -12.52 -8.74 -29.73
CA ASN A 127 -12.80 -7.42 -29.15
C ASN A 127 -14.22 -6.98 -29.51
N TYR A 128 -15.00 -6.63 -28.48
CA TYR A 128 -16.39 -6.22 -28.58
C TYR A 128 -16.51 -4.71 -28.41
N LYS A 129 -16.91 -3.99 -29.46
CA LYS A 129 -17.16 -2.54 -29.35
C LYS A 129 -18.43 -2.32 -28.52
N PHE A 130 -18.35 -1.44 -27.53
CA PHE A 130 -19.52 -1.06 -26.74
C PHE A 130 -19.89 0.41 -26.92
N ASN A 131 -21.17 0.69 -26.70
CA ASN A 131 -21.72 2.02 -26.57
C ASN A 131 -22.44 2.11 -25.22
N LEU A 132 -22.27 3.24 -24.54
CA LEU A 132 -22.99 3.55 -23.31
C LEU A 132 -24.21 4.40 -23.65
N TYR A 133 -25.37 4.03 -23.14
CA TYR A 133 -26.61 4.79 -23.27
C TYR A 133 -27.08 5.23 -21.88
N LYS A 134 -27.73 6.38 -21.81
CA LYS A 134 -28.43 6.87 -20.62
C LYS A 134 -29.93 6.78 -20.84
N ALA A 135 -30.61 6.04 -19.98
CA ALA A 135 -32.07 6.05 -19.84
C ALA A 135 -32.46 6.85 -18.59
N ASP A 136 -33.76 7.06 -18.38
CA ASP A 136 -34.25 7.88 -17.26
C ASP A 136 -33.85 7.28 -15.90
N ASP A 137 -33.82 5.94 -15.81
CA ASP A 137 -33.58 5.17 -14.58
C ASP A 137 -32.18 4.52 -14.50
N GLY A 138 -31.25 4.86 -15.39
CA GLY A 138 -29.88 4.32 -15.32
C GLY A 138 -29.11 4.34 -16.63
N TYR A 139 -28.11 3.47 -16.69
CA TYR A 139 -27.19 3.33 -17.82
C TYR A 139 -27.32 1.96 -18.46
N GLN A 140 -27.21 1.90 -19.77
CA GLN A 140 -27.25 0.65 -20.53
C GLN A 140 -25.96 0.52 -21.32
N ILE A 141 -25.25 -0.61 -21.16
CA ILE A 141 -24.12 -0.95 -22.02
C ILE A 141 -24.64 -1.84 -23.13
N ILE A 142 -24.30 -1.48 -24.37
CA ILE A 142 -24.68 -2.22 -25.56
C ILE A 142 -23.44 -2.63 -26.31
N ILE A 143 -23.33 -3.91 -26.58
CA ILE A 143 -22.27 -4.55 -27.34
C ILE A 143 -22.82 -4.99 -28.69
N ASN A 144 -22.04 -4.78 -29.75
CA ASN A 144 -22.35 -5.32 -31.07
C ASN A 144 -21.47 -6.56 -31.31
N ASP A 145 -22.11 -7.70 -31.47
CA ASP A 145 -21.47 -8.96 -31.85
C ASP A 145 -22.04 -9.46 -33.19
N ASP A 146 -21.30 -9.23 -34.28
CA ASP A 146 -21.63 -9.65 -35.65
C ASP A 146 -23.07 -9.31 -36.08
N GLY A 147 -23.50 -8.09 -35.77
CA GLY A 147 -24.83 -7.58 -36.14
C GLY A 147 -25.91 -7.85 -35.09
N LYS A 148 -25.63 -8.64 -34.05
CA LYS A 148 -26.52 -8.80 -32.90
C LYS A 148 -26.20 -7.77 -31.84
N LEU A 149 -27.21 -7.01 -31.40
CA LEU A 149 -27.09 -6.07 -30.30
C LEU A 149 -27.36 -6.81 -29.00
N LEU A 150 -26.37 -6.80 -28.11
CA LEU A 150 -26.39 -7.43 -26.81
C LEU A 150 -26.38 -6.35 -25.73
N SER A 151 -27.20 -6.48 -24.70
CA SER A 151 -27.34 -5.46 -23.67
C SER A 151 -27.30 -6.01 -22.25
N THR A 152 -26.72 -5.21 -21.35
CA THR A 152 -26.70 -5.46 -19.90
C THR A 152 -28.02 -5.19 -19.17
N GLY A 153 -29.03 -4.65 -19.86
CA GLY A 153 -30.16 -3.99 -19.20
C GLY A 153 -29.73 -2.69 -18.50
N LEU A 154 -30.62 -2.14 -17.66
CA LEU A 154 -30.36 -0.91 -16.91
C LEU A 154 -29.48 -1.19 -15.69
N ILE A 155 -28.34 -0.50 -15.65
CA ILE A 155 -27.33 -0.50 -14.59
C ILE A 155 -27.35 0.86 -13.92
N ASP A 156 -27.44 0.88 -12.59
CA ASP A 156 -27.16 2.08 -11.80
C ASP A 156 -25.70 2.05 -11.30
N PHE A 157 -24.91 3.06 -11.66
CA PHE A 157 -23.52 3.19 -11.22
C PHE A 157 -23.37 3.80 -9.81
N ASN A 158 -24.45 4.35 -9.25
CA ASN A 158 -24.45 4.97 -7.91
C ASN A 158 -24.80 3.96 -6.81
N ASN A 159 -25.39 2.82 -7.15
CA ASN A 159 -25.67 1.75 -6.21
C ASN A 159 -24.49 0.78 -6.19
N LYS A 160 -23.82 0.64 -5.03
CA LYS A 160 -22.69 -0.29 -4.84
C LYS A 160 -23.08 -1.74 -5.11
N SER A 161 -24.37 -2.07 -5.06
CA SER A 161 -24.90 -3.26 -5.70
C SER A 161 -25.37 -2.85 -7.09
N VAL A 162 -24.77 -3.41 -8.14
CA VAL A 162 -25.38 -3.36 -9.48
C VAL A 162 -26.74 -4.04 -9.37
N LYS A 163 -27.77 -3.27 -8.99
CA LYS A 163 -29.16 -3.67 -9.15
C LYS A 163 -29.41 -3.59 -10.63
N LEU A 164 -29.19 -4.72 -11.31
CA LEU A 164 -29.82 -4.97 -12.59
C LEU A 164 -31.31 -4.75 -12.32
N LYS A 165 -31.88 -3.63 -12.77
CA LYS A 165 -33.32 -3.62 -13.02
C LYS A 165 -33.48 -4.56 -14.21
N PRO A 166 -34.04 -5.76 -14.03
CA PRO A 166 -34.25 -6.65 -15.15
C PRO A 166 -35.09 -5.89 -16.17
N VAL A 167 -34.80 -6.06 -17.46
CA VAL A 167 -35.68 -5.60 -18.55
C VAL A 167 -36.92 -6.52 -18.60
N ALA A 168 -37.59 -6.64 -17.46
CA ALA A 168 -38.72 -7.52 -17.24
C ALA A 168 -39.79 -6.75 -16.43
N GLU A 169 -40.16 -5.57 -16.92
CA GLU A 169 -41.56 -5.12 -16.81
C GLU A 169 -42.32 -5.37 -18.14
N ALA A 170 -41.68 -6.01 -19.13
CA ALA A 170 -42.36 -6.42 -20.36
C ALA A 170 -42.83 -7.89 -20.34
N PHE A 171 -42.08 -8.84 -19.77
CA PHE A 171 -42.52 -10.24 -19.71
C PHE A 171 -41.96 -10.94 -18.46
N GLY A 172 -42.87 -11.57 -17.71
CA GLY A 172 -42.66 -12.01 -16.34
C GLY A 172 -41.60 -13.10 -16.12
N ASN A 173 -41.19 -13.16 -14.85
CA ASN A 173 -40.47 -14.23 -14.16
C ASN A 173 -38.93 -14.25 -14.32
N THR A 174 -38.22 -13.47 -13.49
CA THR A 174 -36.91 -13.88 -12.96
C THR A 174 -36.66 -13.31 -11.55
N THR A 175 -36.10 -14.15 -10.69
CA THR A 175 -35.81 -13.90 -9.26
C THR A 175 -34.64 -12.92 -9.05
N PRO A 176 -34.67 -12.08 -7.99
CA PRO A 176 -33.58 -11.14 -7.67
C PRO A 176 -32.31 -11.88 -7.24
N ILE A 177 -31.16 -11.55 -7.84
CA ILE A 177 -29.86 -12.08 -7.42
C ILE A 177 -29.45 -11.39 -6.10
N LYS A 178 -29.46 -12.15 -5.00
CA LYS A 178 -28.79 -11.78 -3.73
C LYS A 178 -27.32 -12.22 -3.80
N ASN A 179 -26.45 -11.42 -3.18
CA ASN A 179 -25.01 -11.64 -2.91
C ASN A 179 -24.06 -10.86 -3.84
N TYR A 180 -23.63 -9.70 -3.34
CA TYR A 180 -22.51 -8.90 -3.85
C TYR A 180 -21.29 -9.26 -3.00
N ASP A 181 -20.30 -9.93 -3.60
CA ASP A 181 -18.98 -10.18 -3.03
C ASP A 181 -17.96 -9.33 -3.80
N GLU A 182 -17.24 -8.45 -3.10
CA GLU A 182 -16.24 -7.55 -3.69
C GLU A 182 -15.07 -8.30 -4.36
N SER A 183 -14.87 -9.58 -4.01
CA SER A 183 -13.83 -10.43 -4.59
C SER A 183 -14.20 -11.03 -5.95
N HIS A 184 -15.50 -11.16 -6.25
CA HIS A 184 -16.00 -11.76 -7.49
C HIS A 184 -17.29 -11.05 -7.94
N PRO A 185 -17.23 -9.99 -8.77
CA PRO A 185 -18.45 -9.35 -9.26
C PRO A 185 -19.27 -10.37 -10.05
N VAL A 186 -20.54 -10.53 -9.66
CA VAL A 186 -21.54 -11.35 -10.37
C VAL A 186 -21.54 -10.93 -11.84
N ALA A 187 -21.41 -11.91 -12.74
CA ALA A 187 -21.40 -11.65 -14.17
C ALA A 187 -22.80 -11.19 -14.64
N ILE A 188 -22.86 -10.05 -15.32
CA ILE A 188 -24.10 -9.54 -15.91
C ILE A 188 -24.30 -10.23 -17.25
N LYS A 189 -25.32 -11.08 -17.35
CA LYS A 189 -25.69 -11.72 -18.60
C LYS A 189 -26.17 -10.69 -19.60
N LEU A 190 -25.67 -10.80 -20.82
CA LEU A 190 -26.03 -9.95 -21.94
C LEU A 190 -27.17 -10.58 -22.73
N ASP A 191 -28.27 -9.85 -22.87
CA ASP A 191 -29.45 -10.30 -23.61
C ASP A 191 -29.51 -9.64 -25.00
N ALA A 192 -30.02 -10.38 -25.98
CA ALA A 192 -30.22 -9.86 -27.32
C ALA A 192 -31.39 -8.87 -27.36
N ILE A 193 -31.17 -7.70 -27.96
CA ILE A 193 -32.17 -6.64 -28.11
C ILE A 193 -32.32 -6.21 -29.57
N ALA A 194 -33.54 -5.81 -29.95
CA ALA A 194 -33.80 -5.26 -31.29
C ALA A 194 -33.32 -3.80 -31.43
N GLN A 195 -33.45 -3.00 -30.37
CA GLN A 195 -33.09 -1.58 -30.37
C GLN A 195 -32.56 -1.13 -29.01
N ALA A 196 -31.59 -0.21 -29.04
CA ALA A 196 -31.06 0.47 -27.86
C ALA A 196 -32.10 1.39 -27.23
N PHE A 197 -32.14 1.47 -25.90
CA PHE A 197 -33.00 2.42 -25.20
C PHE A 197 -32.19 3.62 -24.68
N GLY A 198 -32.79 4.81 -24.75
CA GLY A 198 -32.18 6.03 -24.23
C GLY A 198 -31.17 6.71 -25.16
N LYS A 199 -30.45 7.69 -24.63
CA LYS A 199 -29.53 8.55 -25.39
C LYS A 199 -28.11 7.99 -25.37
N LYS A 200 -27.51 7.79 -26.56
CA LYS A 200 -26.11 7.41 -26.69
C LYS A 200 -25.20 8.48 -26.07
N LEU A 201 -24.33 8.07 -25.15
CA LEU A 201 -23.41 8.96 -24.47
C LEU A 201 -22.07 9.10 -25.20
N PRO A 202 -21.46 10.30 -25.16
CA PRO A 202 -20.11 10.52 -25.68
C PRO A 202 -19.04 9.91 -24.77
N ILE A 203 -17.80 9.84 -25.28
CA ILE A 203 -16.67 9.23 -24.55
C ILE A 203 -16.37 9.90 -23.21
N LYS A 204 -16.64 11.21 -23.09
CA LYS A 204 -16.45 11.97 -21.84
C LYS A 204 -17.19 11.33 -20.67
N ASP A 205 -18.42 10.85 -20.90
CA ASP A 205 -19.21 10.24 -19.84
C ASP A 205 -18.79 8.79 -19.55
N ILE A 206 -18.20 8.10 -20.53
CA ILE A 206 -17.52 6.81 -20.28
C ILE A 206 -16.30 7.00 -19.38
N VAL A 207 -15.49 8.05 -19.62
CA VAL A 207 -14.32 8.36 -18.80
C VAL A 207 -14.73 8.69 -17.36
N LYS A 208 -15.78 9.50 -17.17
CA LYS A 208 -16.32 9.82 -15.83
C LYS A 208 -16.73 8.57 -15.05
N ASN A 209 -17.32 7.58 -15.72
CA ASN A 209 -17.79 6.35 -15.11
C ASN A 209 -16.78 5.18 -15.22
N ARG A 210 -15.55 5.44 -15.69
CA ARG A 210 -14.55 4.40 -16.02
C ARG A 210 -14.36 3.40 -14.90
N ASN A 211 -14.17 3.87 -13.68
CA ASN A 211 -13.86 3.01 -12.53
C ASN A 211 -15.02 2.07 -12.17
N GLN A 212 -16.26 2.44 -12.49
CA GLN A 212 -17.42 1.58 -12.29
C GLN A 212 -17.56 0.59 -13.45
N ILE A 213 -17.42 1.07 -14.69
CA ILE A 213 -17.49 0.22 -15.90
C ILE A 213 -16.39 -0.84 -15.90
N SER A 214 -15.17 -0.51 -15.43
CA SER A 214 -14.05 -1.45 -15.37
C SER A 214 -14.22 -2.57 -14.35
N LYS A 215 -15.14 -2.43 -13.38
CA LYS A 215 -15.47 -3.46 -12.40
C LYS A 215 -16.52 -4.44 -12.89
N LEU A 216 -17.20 -4.12 -14.00
CA LEU A 216 -18.24 -4.98 -14.55
C LEU A 216 -17.62 -6.22 -15.22
N ARG A 217 -18.16 -7.38 -14.87
CA ARG A 217 -17.98 -8.63 -15.59
C ARG A 217 -19.25 -8.88 -16.39
N LEU A 218 -19.14 -8.98 -17.71
CA LEU A 218 -20.28 -9.25 -18.59
C LEU A 218 -20.15 -10.66 -19.15
N GLU A 219 -21.26 -11.40 -19.19
CA GLU A 219 -21.33 -12.75 -19.75
C GLU A 219 -22.10 -12.71 -21.08
N LEU A 220 -21.47 -13.15 -22.16
CA LEU A 220 -22.10 -13.30 -23.47
C LEU A 220 -23.11 -14.46 -23.46
N PRO A 221 -24.09 -14.52 -24.39
CA PRO A 221 -25.04 -15.63 -24.49
C PRO A 221 -24.41 -17.02 -24.68
N ASN A 222 -23.14 -17.07 -25.10
CA ASN A 222 -22.36 -18.30 -25.25
C ASN A 222 -21.64 -18.73 -23.95
N GLY A 223 -21.88 -18.03 -22.83
CA GLY A 223 -21.24 -18.29 -21.53
C GLY A 223 -19.83 -17.71 -21.38
N LYS A 224 -19.33 -16.95 -22.38
CA LYS A 224 -17.99 -16.35 -22.31
C LYS A 224 -18.02 -15.03 -21.54
N ASP A 225 -17.11 -14.89 -20.58
CA ASP A 225 -16.90 -13.64 -19.86
C ASP A 225 -16.07 -12.62 -20.65
N ILE A 226 -16.46 -11.35 -20.52
CA ILE A 226 -15.74 -10.20 -21.04
C ILE A 226 -15.71 -9.08 -19.99
N ARG A 227 -14.59 -8.36 -19.94
CA ARG A 227 -14.42 -7.14 -19.13
C ARG A 227 -13.93 -5.99 -19.99
N MET A 228 -13.91 -4.80 -19.40
CA MET A 228 -13.52 -3.58 -20.09
C MET A 228 -12.02 -3.64 -20.45
N SER A 229 -11.71 -3.81 -21.73
CA SER A 229 -10.34 -3.83 -22.25
C SER A 229 -9.85 -2.43 -22.65
N GLY A 230 -10.77 -1.48 -22.81
CA GLY A 230 -10.47 -0.08 -23.05
C GLY A 230 -11.74 0.78 -23.05
N LEU A 231 -11.60 2.09 -23.24
CA LEU A 231 -12.72 3.05 -23.17
C LEU A 231 -13.85 2.84 -24.18
N ARG A 232 -13.70 1.93 -25.15
CA ARG A 232 -14.72 1.60 -26.16
C ARG A 232 -14.82 0.11 -26.45
N LYS A 233 -14.13 -0.73 -25.67
CA LYS A 233 -14.00 -2.15 -25.96
C LYS A 233 -14.17 -2.98 -24.70
N PHE A 234 -14.87 -4.09 -24.86
CA PHE A 234 -14.82 -5.23 -23.96
C PHE A 234 -14.05 -6.36 -24.66
N ALA A 235 -13.34 -7.17 -23.89
CA ALA A 235 -12.69 -8.38 -24.35
C ALA A 235 -12.64 -9.39 -23.20
N SER A 236 -12.40 -10.66 -23.50
CA SER A 236 -12.08 -11.60 -22.44
C SER A 236 -10.65 -11.34 -21.99
N ASP A 237 -10.51 -10.93 -20.73
CA ASP A 237 -9.23 -10.78 -20.06
C ASP A 237 -9.04 -11.91 -19.06
N TYR A 238 -7.86 -12.52 -19.11
CA TYR A 238 -7.45 -13.54 -18.16
C TYR A 238 -6.21 -13.04 -17.42
N PRO A 239 -6.05 -13.38 -16.13
CA PRO A 239 -4.80 -13.08 -15.43
C PRO A 239 -3.65 -13.70 -16.21
N LEU A 240 -2.59 -12.92 -16.47
CA LEU A 240 -1.41 -13.41 -17.17
C LEU A 240 -0.60 -14.36 -16.30
N PHE A 241 -0.60 -14.09 -14.99
CA PHE A 241 0.13 -14.87 -14.00
C PHE A 241 -0.82 -15.40 -12.93
N THR A 242 -0.61 -16.66 -12.53
CA THR A 242 -1.31 -17.27 -11.39
C THR A 242 -0.29 -17.78 -10.38
N LYS A 243 -0.49 -17.42 -9.10
CA LYS A 243 0.37 -17.83 -8.00
C LYS A 243 0.20 -19.32 -7.71
N GLN A 244 1.32 -20.01 -7.54
CA GLN A 244 1.35 -21.43 -7.21
C GLN A 244 1.20 -21.66 -5.70
N PRO A 245 0.86 -22.89 -5.26
CA PRO A 245 0.69 -23.23 -3.85
C PRO A 245 1.93 -22.98 -2.98
N ASP A 246 3.11 -22.89 -3.60
CA ASP A 246 4.38 -22.58 -2.94
C ASP A 246 4.51 -21.11 -2.52
N ASN A 247 3.55 -20.25 -2.88
CA ASN A 247 3.51 -18.82 -2.62
C ASN A 247 4.70 -18.01 -3.19
N VAL A 248 5.52 -18.61 -4.04
CA VAL A 248 6.76 -18.00 -4.55
C VAL A 248 6.74 -17.96 -6.08
N THR A 249 6.26 -19.02 -6.71
CA THR A 249 6.31 -19.19 -8.16
C THR A 249 5.04 -18.67 -8.83
N LEU A 250 5.22 -18.02 -9.98
CA LEU A 250 4.12 -17.57 -10.84
C LEU A 250 4.11 -18.40 -12.13
N LEU A 251 2.93 -18.93 -12.48
CA LEU A 251 2.71 -19.60 -13.76
C LEU A 251 2.21 -18.59 -14.78
N ASN A 252 2.91 -18.49 -15.92
CA ASN A 252 2.43 -17.72 -17.06
C ASN A 252 1.36 -18.52 -17.83
N LEU A 253 0.15 -17.99 -17.91
CA LEU A 253 -0.97 -18.69 -18.58
C LEU A 253 -0.89 -18.67 -20.11
N ILE A 254 0.00 -17.89 -20.72
CA ILE A 254 0.23 -17.89 -22.18
C ILE A 254 1.29 -18.93 -22.56
N THR A 255 2.47 -18.83 -21.95
CA THR A 255 3.60 -19.70 -22.33
C THR A 255 3.57 -21.04 -21.61
N THR A 256 2.73 -21.19 -20.57
CA THR A 256 2.70 -22.34 -19.63
C THR A 256 4.02 -22.56 -18.91
N GLU A 257 4.92 -21.57 -18.95
CA GLU A 257 6.19 -21.60 -18.25
C GLU A 257 6.01 -21.10 -16.82
N LEU A 258 6.66 -21.79 -15.89
CA LEU A 258 6.88 -21.27 -14.54
C LEU A 258 7.95 -20.19 -14.63
N GLN A 259 7.67 -18.99 -14.15
CA GLN A 259 8.73 -17.99 -13.99
C GLN A 259 9.58 -18.38 -12.78
N PRO A 260 10.84 -18.82 -12.99
CA PRO A 260 11.62 -19.41 -11.92
C PRO A 260 12.03 -18.38 -10.89
N ARG A 261 12.14 -18.88 -9.65
CA ARG A 261 12.79 -18.33 -8.47
C ARG A 261 13.42 -16.95 -8.66
N LEU A 262 12.75 -15.92 -8.15
CA LEU A 262 13.39 -14.68 -7.75
C LEU A 262 14.37 -15.06 -6.63
N ILE A 263 15.64 -15.25 -6.96
CA ILE A 263 16.66 -15.72 -6.03
C ILE A 263 16.83 -14.65 -4.94
N THR A 264 16.21 -14.87 -3.79
CA THR A 264 16.59 -14.20 -2.56
C THR A 264 17.99 -14.70 -2.19
N SER A 265 19.01 -13.92 -2.54
CA SER A 265 20.26 -13.94 -1.78
C SER A 265 19.88 -13.69 -0.32
N LEU A 266 20.45 -14.47 0.60
CA LEU A 266 20.25 -14.31 2.05
C LEU A 266 20.56 -12.87 2.54
N ALA A 267 21.27 -12.05 1.75
CA ALA A 267 21.52 -10.64 2.03
C ALA A 267 20.35 -9.70 1.69
N SER A 268 19.36 -10.14 0.91
CA SER A 268 18.25 -9.30 0.42
C SER A 268 17.13 -9.08 1.44
N VAL A 269 17.03 -9.91 2.47
CA VAL A 269 15.91 -9.89 3.43
C VAL A 269 16.03 -8.76 4.46
N VAL A 270 17.24 -8.28 4.75
CA VAL A 270 17.44 -7.32 5.86
C VAL A 270 17.25 -5.86 5.43
N ILE A 271 17.37 -5.53 4.12
CA ILE A 271 17.51 -4.13 3.70
C ILE A 271 16.31 -3.65 2.88
N LEU A 272 15.66 -4.52 2.10
CA LEU A 272 14.60 -4.09 1.18
C LEU A 272 13.19 -4.12 1.79
N HIS A 273 13.01 -4.73 2.96
CA HIS A 273 11.71 -4.72 3.64
C HIS A 273 11.37 -3.34 4.27
N HIS A 274 12.34 -2.42 4.33
CA HIS A 274 12.32 -1.26 5.24
C HIS A 274 12.83 0.03 4.58
N ILE A 275 12.46 0.22 3.32
CA ILE A 275 12.42 1.52 2.63
C ILE A 275 10.97 1.73 2.19
#